data_AF-A0A7W8YJU1-F1
#
_entry.id   AF-A0A7W8YJU1-F1
#
_cell.length_a   1.000
_cell.length_b   1.000
_cell.length_c   1.000
_cell.angle_alpha   90.00
_cell.angle_beta   90.00
_cell.angle_gamma   90.00
#
_symmetry.space_group_name_H-M   'P 1'
#
loop_
_entity.id
_entity.type
_entity.pdbx_description
1 polymer ?
#
loop_
_entity_poly.entity_id
_entity_poly.type
_entity_poly.pdbx_seq_one_letter_code
_entity_poly.pdbx_strand_id
1 'polypeptide(L)'
;MHRFSRLFVAFACAATLSACGGGSSNTALPQQSHLAQSSSVVGISGTVTLAGANTPLAGVTLTLANGVSTVSGADGSYAFSGLAAGSYAVTPSMQGISAFSPASLNIKLGSATLAGQSFAATSTAPVALGAYHADPAGVTVAGISSGGAMAVQLQIANSASFHGAAIFAGDPYYCNQDALSSWKAACANGGIPLASLTAYTDSMANSGLIDPTSNIGGKPIYMFSGTRDTVVSQQVMDQLQTYYQNYSSASNIVYNNTTPAQHSWITPDAASDCGHLGAPFMNNCGVNAEQTFLTMFYGNLHAPTTMPQGSYAQINQNAFCSGNNCAAISMDSTAWLYVPGNCATQSCKVVVALHGCKQGQTYIGNTFVQQAGINEWADTNNILVLYPQAIASPAQPRNPEGCWDWWGYTGANYALKSAPQMTAIMAMVHQITAAP
;
A
#
# COMPACT_ATOMS: atom_id res chain seq x y z
N MET A 1 18.02 -56.57 25.11
CA MET A 1 16.73 -56.31 24.44
C MET A 1 16.91 -55.10 23.53
N HIS A 2 16.45 -55.24 22.28
CA HIS A 2 17.09 -54.70 21.07
C HIS A 2 17.26 -53.18 20.93
N ARG A 3 18.49 -52.78 20.54
CA ARG A 3 18.79 -51.63 19.66
C ARG A 3 18.80 -52.14 18.22
N PHE A 4 18.33 -51.34 17.24
CA PHE A 4 18.78 -51.51 15.85
C PHE A 4 18.99 -50.16 15.14
N SER A 5 20.16 -50.10 14.51
CA SER A 5 20.72 -49.02 13.69
C SER A 5 20.24 -49.08 12.24
N ARG A 6 20.38 -47.94 11.57
CA ARG A 6 20.33 -47.64 10.13
C ARG A 6 21.04 -48.67 9.24
N LEU A 7 20.58 -48.85 7.99
CA LEU A 7 21.44 -48.71 6.80
C LEU A 7 20.64 -48.65 5.47
N PHE A 8 21.10 -47.76 4.59
CA PHE A 8 20.83 -47.67 3.15
C PHE A 8 21.43 -48.87 2.39
N VAL A 9 20.78 -49.32 1.31
CA VAL A 9 21.46 -49.96 0.16
C VAL A 9 20.69 -49.65 -1.14
N ALA A 10 21.41 -49.13 -2.12
CA ALA A 10 21.03 -49.00 -3.53
C ALA A 10 21.38 -50.28 -4.30
N PHE A 11 20.64 -50.62 -5.35
CA PHE A 11 21.07 -51.63 -6.32
C PHE A 11 20.74 -51.21 -7.74
N ALA A 12 21.77 -51.27 -8.59
CA ALA A 12 21.69 -51.11 -10.03
C ALA A 12 22.25 -52.37 -10.71
N CYS A 13 21.74 -52.60 -11.92
CA CYS A 13 22.33 -53.35 -13.04
C CYS A 13 22.31 -54.89 -13.01
N ALA A 14 21.67 -55.49 -14.02
CA ALA A 14 22.36 -56.34 -15.01
C ALA A 14 21.40 -56.73 -16.16
N ALA A 15 21.89 -56.57 -17.38
CA ALA A 15 21.29 -57.05 -18.63
C ALA A 15 22.04 -58.30 -19.11
N THR A 16 21.37 -59.24 -19.78
CA THR A 16 21.96 -60.23 -20.70
C THR A 16 20.99 -60.62 -21.82
N LEU A 17 21.57 -61.00 -22.96
CA LEU A 17 21.07 -61.01 -24.34
C LEU A 17 20.44 -62.35 -24.84
N SER A 18 19.76 -62.23 -25.99
CA SER A 18 19.59 -63.21 -27.12
C SER A 18 18.60 -64.37 -26.91
N ALA A 19 17.81 -64.85 -27.89
CA ALA A 19 17.91 -64.89 -29.36
C ALA A 19 16.54 -65.09 -30.08
N CYS A 20 16.53 -64.91 -31.41
CA CYS A 20 15.41 -64.90 -32.38
C CYS A 20 14.64 -66.22 -32.60
N GLY A 21 13.38 -66.10 -33.08
CA GLY A 21 12.78 -67.04 -34.05
C GLY A 21 11.24 -67.11 -34.09
N GLY A 22 10.62 -66.57 -35.15
CA GLY A 22 9.45 -67.19 -35.80
C GLY A 22 8.06 -66.53 -35.69
N GLY A 23 7.70 -65.73 -36.70
CA GLY A 23 6.53 -65.98 -37.56
C GLY A 23 5.09 -65.81 -37.04
N SER A 24 4.54 -64.62 -37.28
CA SER A 24 3.22 -64.31 -37.88
C SER A 24 1.92 -64.95 -37.34
N SER A 25 1.07 -64.14 -36.70
CA SER A 25 -0.37 -64.05 -37.06
C SER A 25 -0.95 -62.70 -36.61
N ASN A 26 -1.46 -61.93 -37.58
CA ASN A 26 -2.18 -60.67 -37.36
C ASN A 26 -3.55 -60.92 -36.69
N THR A 27 -3.80 -60.25 -35.56
CA THR A 27 -5.15 -59.77 -35.20
C THR A 27 -5.02 -58.40 -34.53
N ALA A 28 -5.50 -57.36 -35.20
CA ALA A 28 -5.49 -55.99 -34.72
C ALA A 28 -6.61 -55.80 -33.68
N LEU A 29 -6.25 -55.33 -32.48
CA LEU A 29 -7.17 -54.77 -31.49
C LEU A 29 -7.38 -53.27 -31.82
N PRO A 30 -8.59 -52.71 -31.66
CA PRO A 30 -8.82 -51.30 -31.95
C PRO A 30 -8.24 -50.44 -30.82
N GLN A 31 -7.30 -49.55 -31.14
CA GLN A 31 -6.92 -48.44 -30.26
C GLN A 31 -8.09 -47.44 -30.22
N GLN A 32 -8.76 -47.34 -29.08
CA GLN A 32 -9.59 -46.18 -28.77
C GLN A 32 -8.67 -45.01 -28.37
N SER A 33 -8.66 -43.97 -29.21
CA SER A 33 -8.04 -42.68 -28.90
C SER A 33 -8.91 -41.92 -27.90
N HIS A 34 -8.51 -41.92 -26.63
CA HIS A 34 -8.95 -40.87 -25.71
C HIS A 34 -8.22 -39.58 -26.09
N LEU A 35 -8.87 -38.75 -26.90
CA LEU A 35 -8.50 -37.34 -27.05
C LEU A 35 -8.67 -36.67 -25.68
N ALA A 36 -7.56 -36.39 -25.01
CA ALA A 36 -7.54 -35.38 -23.97
C ALA A 36 -7.88 -34.05 -24.63
N GLN A 37 -9.12 -33.60 -24.49
CA GLN A 37 -9.49 -32.22 -24.83
C GLN A 37 -8.72 -31.31 -23.88
N SER A 38 -7.64 -30.70 -24.39
CA SER A 38 -7.11 -29.48 -23.80
C SER A 38 -8.19 -28.42 -23.94
N SER A 39 -8.86 -28.07 -22.85
CA SER A 39 -9.64 -26.84 -22.81
C SER A 39 -8.65 -25.69 -23.02
N SER A 40 -8.61 -25.13 -24.23
CA SER A 40 -7.81 -23.94 -24.48
C SER A 40 -8.34 -22.84 -23.57
N VAL A 41 -7.51 -22.34 -22.66
CA VAL A 41 -7.85 -21.15 -21.86
C VAL A 41 -7.86 -19.98 -22.84
N VAL A 42 -9.06 -19.57 -23.25
CA VAL A 42 -9.27 -18.44 -24.15
C VAL A 42 -9.38 -17.17 -23.31
N GLY A 43 -8.78 -16.08 -23.78
CA GLY A 43 -8.71 -14.83 -23.04
C GLY A 43 -8.44 -13.60 -23.90
N ILE A 44 -8.41 -12.44 -23.24
CA ILE A 44 -8.07 -11.15 -23.82
C ILE A 44 -6.92 -10.57 -23.01
N SER A 45 -5.85 -10.11 -23.65
CA SER A 45 -4.74 -9.46 -22.96
C SER A 45 -4.19 -8.27 -23.72
N GLY A 46 -3.55 -7.36 -22.99
CA GLY A 46 -2.96 -6.16 -23.54
C GLY A 46 -2.17 -5.38 -22.50
N THR A 47 -1.86 -4.14 -22.84
CA THR A 47 -1.14 -3.21 -21.95
C THR A 47 -1.84 -1.86 -21.87
N VAL A 48 -1.68 -1.16 -20.75
CA VAL A 48 -2.07 0.23 -20.59
C VAL A 48 -0.82 1.08 -20.42
N THR A 49 -0.70 2.17 -21.17
CA THR A 49 0.42 3.11 -21.07
C THR A 49 -0.06 4.55 -20.88
N LEU A 50 0.79 5.41 -20.34
CA LEU A 50 0.55 6.86 -20.34
C LEU A 50 0.97 7.47 -21.69
N ALA A 51 0.07 8.22 -22.32
CA ALA A 51 0.25 8.87 -23.60
C ALA A 51 1.41 9.88 -23.55
N GLY A 52 2.21 9.95 -24.62
CA GLY A 52 3.36 10.85 -24.73
C GLY A 52 4.68 10.30 -24.18
N ALA A 53 4.63 9.40 -23.19
CA ALA A 53 5.84 8.81 -22.58
C ALA A 53 5.97 7.29 -22.83
N ASN A 54 4.93 6.61 -23.35
CA ASN A 54 4.86 5.15 -23.49
C ASN A 54 5.22 4.39 -22.20
N THR A 55 5.03 5.04 -21.06
CA THR A 55 5.32 4.46 -19.74
C THR A 55 4.18 3.52 -19.35
N PRO A 56 4.47 2.28 -18.91
CA PRO A 56 3.43 1.38 -18.44
C PRO A 56 2.63 1.98 -17.29
N LEU A 57 1.30 1.78 -17.31
CA LEU A 57 0.38 2.33 -16.32
C LEU A 57 -0.30 1.20 -15.54
N ALA A 58 0.08 1.08 -14.27
CA ALA A 58 -0.48 0.12 -13.32
C ALA A 58 -1.78 0.64 -12.67
N GLY A 59 -2.61 -0.27 -12.16
CA GLY A 59 -3.80 0.10 -11.39
C GLY A 59 -5.02 0.53 -12.22
N VAL A 60 -4.97 0.41 -13.55
CA VAL A 60 -6.11 0.75 -14.40
C VAL A 60 -7.12 -0.39 -14.30
N THR A 61 -8.37 -0.09 -13.94
CA THR A 61 -9.45 -1.07 -13.92
C THR A 61 -10.03 -1.23 -15.31
N LEU A 62 -10.01 -2.44 -15.83
CA LEU A 62 -10.53 -2.81 -17.15
C LEU A 62 -11.78 -3.64 -16.93
N THR A 63 -12.89 -3.21 -17.53
CA THR A 63 -14.20 -3.84 -17.32
C THR A 63 -14.76 -4.32 -18.64
N LEU A 64 -15.19 -5.57 -18.67
CA LEU A 64 -15.99 -6.15 -19.74
C LEU A 64 -17.45 -5.70 -19.59
N ALA A 65 -18.16 -5.53 -20.70
CA ALA A 65 -19.59 -5.17 -20.68
C ALA A 65 -20.50 -6.14 -19.89
N ASN A 66 -20.04 -7.36 -19.61
CA ASN A 66 -20.73 -8.34 -18.77
C ASN A 66 -20.43 -8.18 -17.25
N GLY A 67 -19.68 -7.15 -16.85
CA GLY A 67 -19.36 -6.83 -15.46
C GLY A 67 -18.08 -7.44 -14.91
N VAL A 68 -17.39 -8.32 -15.65
CA VAL A 68 -16.11 -8.89 -15.22
C VAL A 68 -15.00 -7.84 -15.36
N SER A 69 -14.16 -7.68 -14.34
CA SER A 69 -13.05 -6.73 -14.36
C SER A 69 -11.69 -7.36 -14.01
N THR A 70 -10.63 -6.69 -14.43
CA THR A 70 -9.24 -6.95 -14.02
C THR A 70 -8.51 -5.62 -13.85
N VAL A 71 -7.33 -5.64 -13.22
CA VAL A 71 -6.49 -4.45 -13.03
C VAL A 71 -5.15 -4.63 -13.77
N SER A 72 -4.59 -3.56 -14.34
CA SER A 72 -3.25 -3.59 -14.94
C SER A 72 -2.15 -3.69 -13.88
N GLY A 73 -1.13 -4.51 -14.14
CA GLY A 73 0.04 -4.70 -13.29
C GLY A 73 1.08 -3.56 -13.38
N ALA A 74 2.15 -3.66 -12.60
CA ALA A 74 3.26 -2.68 -12.58
C ALA A 74 3.93 -2.46 -13.94
N ASP A 75 3.91 -3.48 -14.81
CA ASP A 75 4.39 -3.43 -16.19
C ASP A 75 3.31 -3.00 -17.20
N GLY A 76 2.17 -2.50 -16.70
CA GLY A 76 1.01 -2.07 -17.48
C GLY A 76 0.21 -3.22 -18.10
N SER A 77 0.60 -4.49 -17.89
CA SER A 77 -0.07 -5.63 -18.50
C SER A 77 -1.38 -5.97 -17.80
N TYR A 78 -2.34 -6.51 -18.55
CA TYR A 78 -3.58 -7.05 -18.00
C TYR A 78 -4.03 -8.29 -18.77
N ALA A 79 -4.84 -9.14 -18.15
CA ALA A 79 -5.44 -10.29 -18.82
C ALA A 79 -6.80 -10.69 -18.22
N PHE A 80 -7.74 -11.00 -19.11
CA PHE A 80 -8.94 -11.77 -18.80
C PHE A 80 -8.73 -13.22 -19.27
N SER A 81 -9.06 -14.21 -18.44
CA SER A 81 -8.91 -15.63 -18.76
C SER A 81 -10.24 -16.38 -18.58
N GLY A 82 -10.38 -17.53 -19.24
CA GLY A 82 -11.58 -18.37 -19.11
C GLY A 82 -12.83 -17.80 -19.80
N LEU A 83 -12.64 -16.96 -20.82
CA LEU A 83 -13.74 -16.37 -21.58
C LEU A 83 -14.26 -17.33 -22.66
N ALA A 84 -15.57 -17.39 -22.85
CA ALA A 84 -16.17 -18.12 -23.97
C ALA A 84 -15.99 -17.36 -25.29
N ALA A 85 -16.03 -18.06 -26.43
CA ALA A 85 -16.07 -17.42 -27.74
C ALA A 85 -17.28 -16.48 -27.84
N GLY A 86 -17.06 -15.24 -28.30
CA GLY A 86 -18.07 -14.20 -28.26
C GLY A 86 -17.50 -12.81 -28.53
N SER A 87 -18.37 -11.80 -28.51
CA SER A 87 -17.98 -10.40 -28.66
C SER A 87 -17.91 -9.73 -27.29
N TYR A 88 -16.81 -9.06 -27.02
CA TYR A 88 -16.54 -8.37 -25.76
C TYR A 88 -16.22 -6.91 -26.03
N ALA A 89 -16.69 -6.02 -25.17
CA ALA A 89 -16.23 -4.64 -25.10
C ALA A 89 -15.40 -4.47 -23.83
N VAL A 90 -14.13 -4.08 -23.96
CA VAL A 90 -13.23 -3.77 -22.84
C VAL A 90 -13.19 -2.26 -22.69
N THR A 91 -13.58 -1.75 -21.52
CA THR A 91 -13.53 -0.32 -21.19
C THR A 91 -12.58 -0.09 -20.00
N PRO A 92 -11.50 0.68 -20.18
CA PRO A 92 -10.62 1.07 -19.10
C PRO A 92 -11.20 2.24 -18.31
N SER A 93 -10.89 2.29 -17.02
CA SER A 93 -11.22 3.40 -16.14
C SER A 93 -10.15 3.54 -15.06
N MET A 94 -9.74 4.78 -14.82
CA MET A 94 -8.85 5.14 -13.71
C MET A 94 -9.09 6.61 -13.39
N GLN A 95 -9.25 6.94 -12.12
CA GLN A 95 -9.32 8.35 -11.70
C GLN A 95 -7.95 9.02 -11.93
N GLY A 96 -7.96 10.32 -12.25
CA GLY A 96 -6.75 11.05 -12.69
C GLY A 96 -6.38 10.86 -14.14
N ILE A 97 -7.10 10.01 -14.88
CA ILE A 97 -7.01 9.91 -16.35
C ILE A 97 -8.22 10.62 -16.96
N SER A 98 -7.94 11.62 -17.80
CA SER A 98 -8.94 12.40 -18.52
C SER A 98 -9.53 11.66 -19.73
N ALA A 99 -8.75 10.78 -20.35
CA ALA A 99 -9.19 10.00 -21.50
C ALA A 99 -8.33 8.74 -21.70
N PHE A 100 -8.94 7.70 -22.27
CA PHE A 100 -8.21 6.56 -22.83
C PHE A 100 -8.39 6.54 -24.34
N SER A 101 -7.33 6.14 -25.05
CA SER A 101 -7.31 5.96 -26.50
C SER A 101 -6.89 4.52 -26.82
N PRO A 102 -7.79 3.69 -27.38
CA PRO A 102 -9.22 3.97 -27.58
C PRO A 102 -10.01 4.03 -26.26
N ALA A 103 -11.19 4.65 -26.23
CA ALA A 103 -12.02 4.70 -25.02
C ALA A 103 -12.66 3.35 -24.67
N SER A 104 -12.81 2.47 -25.67
CA SER A 104 -13.29 1.09 -25.53
C SER A 104 -12.82 0.27 -26.73
N LEU A 105 -12.49 -1.01 -26.52
CA LEU A 105 -12.14 -1.96 -27.57
C LEU A 105 -13.23 -3.02 -27.71
N ASN A 106 -13.79 -3.14 -28.92
CA ASN A 106 -14.69 -4.25 -29.28
C ASN A 106 -13.87 -5.39 -29.87
N ILE A 107 -13.88 -6.54 -29.20
CA ILE A 107 -13.04 -7.70 -29.50
C ILE A 107 -13.93 -8.90 -29.80
N LYS A 108 -13.75 -9.51 -30.97
CA LYS A 108 -14.41 -10.77 -31.34
C LYS A 108 -13.49 -11.94 -31.01
N LEU A 109 -13.78 -12.62 -29.91
CA LEU A 109 -12.99 -13.73 -29.38
C LEU A 109 -13.44 -15.06 -30.00
N GLY A 110 -12.49 -15.78 -30.60
CA GLY A 110 -12.69 -17.12 -31.16
C GLY A 110 -12.30 -18.21 -30.18
N SER A 111 -11.53 -19.20 -30.64
CA SER A 111 -11.05 -20.33 -29.83
C SER A 111 -9.64 -20.15 -29.26
N ALA A 112 -9.05 -18.95 -29.41
CA ALA A 112 -7.69 -18.63 -28.98
C ALA A 112 -7.63 -17.26 -28.30
N THR A 113 -6.67 -17.08 -27.39
CA THR A 113 -6.43 -15.82 -26.69
C THR A 113 -6.00 -14.72 -27.65
N LEU A 114 -6.64 -13.55 -27.54
CA LEU A 114 -6.30 -12.35 -28.30
C LEU A 114 -5.45 -11.40 -27.45
N ALA A 115 -4.17 -11.30 -27.80
CA ALA A 115 -3.22 -10.37 -27.17
C ALA A 115 -3.17 -9.01 -27.89
N GLY A 116 -2.44 -8.05 -27.31
CA GLY A 116 -2.16 -6.74 -27.92
C GLY A 116 -3.32 -5.75 -27.88
N GLN A 117 -4.30 -5.97 -27.00
CA GLN A 117 -5.47 -5.10 -26.85
C GLN A 117 -5.12 -3.92 -25.93
N SER A 118 -4.36 -2.96 -26.44
CA SER A 118 -3.74 -1.93 -25.59
C SER A 118 -4.48 -0.60 -25.56
N PHE A 119 -4.26 0.16 -24.49
CA PHE A 119 -4.85 1.48 -24.24
C PHE A 119 -3.77 2.51 -23.92
N ALA A 120 -3.90 3.73 -24.42
CA ALA A 120 -3.09 4.87 -24.04
C ALA A 120 -3.91 5.87 -23.20
N ALA A 121 -3.45 6.21 -22.02
CA ALA A 121 -4.12 7.05 -21.04
C ALA A 121 -3.58 8.50 -21.10
N THR A 122 -4.46 9.49 -21.08
CA THR A 122 -4.09 10.91 -20.98
C THR A 122 -4.39 11.40 -19.57
N SER A 123 -3.38 11.76 -18.78
CA SER A 123 -3.57 12.25 -17.40
C SER A 123 -4.30 13.59 -17.36
N THR A 124 -5.14 13.77 -16.34
CA THR A 124 -5.66 15.08 -15.95
C THR A 124 -4.53 15.90 -15.33
N ALA A 125 -4.47 17.21 -15.62
CA ALA A 125 -3.49 18.08 -14.98
C ALA A 125 -3.75 18.15 -13.45
N PRO A 126 -2.71 18.04 -12.59
CA PRO A 126 -2.89 18.19 -11.16
C PRO A 126 -3.40 19.58 -10.80
N VAL A 127 -4.32 19.65 -9.84
CA VAL A 127 -4.92 20.91 -9.37
C VAL A 127 -4.15 21.48 -8.18
N ALA A 128 -4.29 22.78 -7.93
CA ALA A 128 -3.79 23.37 -6.69
C ALA A 128 -4.59 22.82 -5.49
N LEU A 129 -3.93 22.65 -4.35
CA LEU A 129 -4.60 22.24 -3.12
C LEU A 129 -5.46 23.38 -2.58
N GLY A 130 -6.78 23.15 -2.55
CA GLY A 130 -7.72 24.09 -1.94
C GLY A 130 -7.56 24.18 -0.42
N ALA A 131 -8.00 25.29 0.14
CA ALA A 131 -8.23 25.44 1.58
C ALA A 131 -9.68 25.08 1.89
N TYR A 132 -9.89 24.23 2.89
CA TYR A 132 -11.19 23.64 3.21
C TYR A 132 -11.74 24.09 4.56
N HIS A 133 -11.01 24.94 5.30
CA HIS A 133 -11.35 25.30 6.68
C HIS A 133 -11.60 24.06 7.57
N ALA A 134 -10.82 23.01 7.31
CA ALA A 134 -10.88 21.80 8.10
C ALA A 134 -10.43 22.09 9.54
N ASP A 135 -11.06 21.43 10.52
CA ASP A 135 -10.73 21.59 11.94
C ASP A 135 -9.29 21.13 12.21
N PRO A 136 -8.38 22.05 12.58
CA PRO A 136 -7.00 21.70 12.91
C PRO A 136 -6.90 20.71 14.09
N ALA A 137 -7.86 20.72 15.01
CA ALA A 137 -7.89 19.79 16.14
C ALA A 137 -8.34 18.38 15.75
N GLY A 138 -8.88 18.20 14.54
CA GLY A 138 -9.36 16.93 14.00
C GLY A 138 -8.36 16.21 13.06
N VAL A 139 -7.14 16.73 12.91
CA VAL A 139 -6.12 16.13 12.03
C VAL A 139 -5.56 14.85 12.66
N THR A 140 -5.53 13.75 11.92
CA THR A 140 -4.95 12.47 12.34
C THR A 140 -4.05 11.90 11.25
N VAL A 141 -3.23 10.90 11.59
CA VAL A 141 -2.33 10.25 10.63
C VAL A 141 -2.48 8.74 10.68
N ALA A 142 -2.42 8.08 9.53
CA ALA A 142 -2.42 6.63 9.42
C ALA A 142 -1.38 6.18 8.40
N GLY A 143 -0.69 5.07 8.64
CA GLY A 143 0.28 4.57 7.66
C GLY A 143 0.72 3.13 7.88
N ILE A 144 1.25 2.53 6.82
CA ILE A 144 1.76 1.15 6.77
C ILE A 144 3.26 1.13 6.43
N SER A 145 4.03 0.22 7.03
CA SER A 145 5.44 0.00 6.67
C SER A 145 6.25 1.29 6.87
N SER A 146 7.02 1.74 5.87
CA SER A 146 7.65 3.07 5.92
C SER A 146 6.67 4.22 6.12
N GLY A 147 5.43 4.11 5.65
CA GLY A 147 4.36 5.07 5.94
C GLY A 147 3.90 4.99 7.41
N GLY A 148 3.98 3.81 8.03
CA GLY A 148 3.75 3.62 9.46
C GLY A 148 4.87 4.26 10.29
N ALA A 149 6.13 4.06 9.91
CA ALA A 149 7.28 4.77 10.49
C ALA A 149 7.14 6.28 10.35
N MET A 150 6.75 6.78 9.15
CA MET A 150 6.48 8.21 8.93
C MET A 150 5.28 8.72 9.75
N ALA A 151 4.24 7.92 9.96
CA ALA A 151 3.13 8.27 10.84
C ALA A 151 3.59 8.45 12.29
N VAL A 152 4.48 7.58 12.77
CA VAL A 152 5.14 7.74 14.09
C VAL A 152 5.98 9.02 14.11
N GLN A 153 6.80 9.27 13.09
CA GLN A 153 7.61 10.50 12.99
C GLN A 153 6.75 11.76 13.00
N LEU A 154 5.69 11.81 12.21
CA LEU A 154 4.76 12.95 12.17
C LEU A 154 4.08 13.17 13.52
N GLN A 155 3.56 12.10 14.14
CA GLN A 155 2.88 12.20 15.43
C GLN A 155 3.83 12.65 16.54
N ILE A 156 5.08 12.18 16.59
CA ILE A 156 6.04 12.58 17.61
C ILE A 156 6.58 13.99 17.34
N ALA A 157 7.04 14.26 16.10
CA ALA A 157 7.68 15.51 15.76
C ALA A 157 6.72 16.70 15.79
N ASN A 158 5.49 16.49 15.31
CA ASN A 158 4.43 17.49 15.20
C ASN A 158 3.24 17.12 16.09
N SER A 159 3.52 16.64 17.30
CA SER A 159 2.51 16.13 18.22
C SER A 159 1.45 17.15 18.60
N ALA A 160 1.66 18.46 18.45
CA ALA A 160 0.61 19.45 18.65
C ALA A 160 -0.48 19.38 17.57
N SER A 161 -0.11 18.98 16.34
CA SER A 161 -0.98 18.99 15.16
C SER A 161 -1.83 17.74 15.00
N PHE A 162 -1.41 16.59 15.53
CA PHE A 162 -2.10 15.31 15.33
C PHE A 162 -2.94 14.92 16.55
N HIS A 163 -4.24 14.69 16.37
CA HIS A 163 -5.17 14.20 17.39
C HIS A 163 -4.98 12.72 17.72
N GLY A 164 -4.54 11.91 16.75
CA GLY A 164 -4.34 10.47 16.89
C GLY A 164 -3.53 9.88 15.75
N ALA A 165 -3.04 8.65 15.94
CA ALA A 165 -2.27 7.93 14.92
C ALA A 165 -2.66 6.47 14.81
N ALA A 166 -2.64 5.94 13.57
CA ALA A 166 -2.85 4.53 13.25
C ALA A 166 -1.61 3.98 12.55
N ILE A 167 -0.93 3.02 13.19
CA ILE A 167 0.36 2.49 12.72
C ILE A 167 0.23 1.02 12.39
N PHE A 168 0.40 0.68 11.11
CA PHE A 168 0.43 -0.70 10.64
C PHE A 168 1.89 -1.05 10.33
N ALA A 169 2.43 -2.10 10.95
CA ALA A 169 3.77 -2.63 10.68
C ALA A 169 4.86 -1.55 10.46
N GLY A 170 4.86 -0.51 11.30
CA GLY A 170 5.86 0.56 11.31
C GLY A 170 7.01 0.24 12.27
N ASP A 171 7.68 1.27 12.79
CA ASP A 171 8.77 1.13 13.75
C ASP A 171 8.80 2.26 14.81
N PRO A 172 9.54 2.10 15.92
CA PRO A 172 9.81 3.16 16.87
C PRO A 172 10.40 4.43 16.24
N TYR A 173 10.00 5.59 16.75
CA TYR A 173 10.55 6.88 16.33
C TYR A 173 12.09 6.87 16.37
N TYR A 174 12.71 7.34 15.28
CA TYR A 174 14.16 7.39 15.11
C TYR A 174 14.85 6.00 15.23
N CYS A 175 14.14 4.90 14.89
CA CYS A 175 14.67 3.55 15.00
C CYS A 175 16.04 3.37 14.35
N ASN A 176 16.22 3.99 13.18
CA ASN A 176 17.42 3.83 12.39
C ASN A 176 18.64 4.61 12.89
N GLN A 177 18.47 5.57 13.81
CA GLN A 177 19.55 6.30 14.49
C GLN A 177 20.67 6.81 13.56
N ASP A 178 20.30 7.40 12.42
CA ASP A 178 21.23 7.91 11.38
C ASP A 178 22.19 6.87 10.76
N ALA A 179 22.02 5.58 11.06
CA ALA A 179 22.97 4.53 10.70
C ALA A 179 22.26 3.30 10.14
N LEU A 180 21.75 3.41 8.90
CA LEU A 180 21.00 2.33 8.23
C LEU A 180 21.73 0.99 8.21
N SER A 181 23.03 0.98 7.95
CA SER A 181 23.82 -0.25 7.95
C SER A 181 23.83 -0.96 9.31
N SER A 182 23.69 -0.22 10.41
CA SER A 182 23.76 -0.74 11.77
C SER A 182 22.38 -1.14 12.32
N TRP A 183 21.33 -0.39 11.97
CA TRP A 183 20.02 -0.54 12.60
C TRP A 183 18.93 -1.15 11.73
N LYS A 184 19.14 -1.27 10.41
CA LYS A 184 18.15 -1.87 9.50
C LYS A 184 17.63 -3.22 9.96
N ALA A 185 18.50 -4.09 10.45
CA ALA A 185 18.10 -5.41 10.92
C ALA A 185 17.22 -5.33 12.18
N ALA A 186 17.55 -4.42 13.10
CA ALA A 186 16.78 -4.22 14.32
C ALA A 186 15.40 -3.58 14.03
N CYS A 187 15.34 -2.62 13.12
CA CYS A 187 14.08 -1.99 12.71
C CYS A 187 13.16 -2.89 11.88
N ALA A 188 13.66 -4.05 11.42
CA ALA A 188 12.85 -5.07 10.76
C ALA A 188 12.52 -6.27 11.67
N ASN A 189 13.43 -6.65 12.58
CA ASN A 189 13.33 -7.91 13.33
C ASN A 189 13.23 -7.74 14.86
N GLY A 190 13.28 -6.50 15.36
CA GLY A 190 13.37 -6.19 16.79
C GLY A 190 14.81 -6.20 17.33
N GLY A 191 14.96 -6.04 18.65
CA GLY A 191 16.25 -5.79 19.30
C GLY A 191 16.63 -4.30 19.32
N ILE A 192 15.64 -3.43 19.21
CA ILE A 192 15.81 -1.97 19.17
C ILE A 192 16.15 -1.44 20.57
N PRO A 193 17.17 -0.58 20.74
CA PRO A 193 17.58 -0.06 22.04
C PRO A 193 16.67 1.09 22.49
N LEU A 194 15.47 0.78 22.97
CA LEU A 194 14.43 1.78 23.27
C LEU A 194 14.91 2.93 24.17
N ALA A 195 15.81 2.67 25.13
CA ALA A 195 16.37 3.71 26.00
C ALA A 195 17.13 4.80 25.23
N SER A 196 17.85 4.43 24.16
CA SER A 196 18.54 5.42 23.30
C SER A 196 17.54 6.26 22.52
N LEU A 197 16.45 5.65 22.06
CA LEU A 197 15.43 6.33 21.26
C LEU A 197 14.60 7.29 22.13
N THR A 198 14.21 6.89 23.34
CA THR A 198 13.50 7.79 24.26
C THR A 198 14.40 8.94 24.71
N ALA A 199 15.68 8.67 25.01
CA ALA A 199 16.64 9.72 25.35
C ALA A 199 16.84 10.73 24.19
N TYR A 200 16.91 10.25 22.94
CA TYR A 200 16.93 11.12 21.77
C TYR A 200 15.66 11.96 21.64
N THR A 201 14.49 11.32 21.78
CA THR A 201 13.18 11.98 21.70
C THR A 201 13.07 13.10 22.72
N ASP A 202 13.40 12.83 23.99
CA ASP A 202 13.32 13.81 25.07
C ASP A 202 14.31 14.97 24.84
N SER A 203 15.51 14.67 24.33
CA SER A 203 16.50 15.69 23.96
C SER A 203 16.00 16.61 22.83
N MET A 204 15.38 16.03 21.80
CA MET A 204 14.81 16.82 20.69
C MET A 204 13.61 17.65 21.14
N ALA A 205 12.78 17.14 22.06
CA ALA A 205 11.66 17.88 22.63
C ALA A 205 12.14 19.03 23.52
N ASN A 206 13.13 18.78 24.39
CA ASN A 206 13.72 19.79 25.27
C ASN A 206 14.44 20.91 24.50
N SER A 207 14.94 20.62 23.30
CA SER A 207 15.55 21.62 22.41
C SER A 207 14.55 22.31 21.47
N GLY A 208 13.26 21.92 21.51
CA GLY A 208 12.21 22.47 20.65
C GLY A 208 12.29 22.07 19.18
N LEU A 209 13.12 21.06 18.85
CA LEU A 209 13.24 20.51 17.49
C LEU A 209 12.08 19.58 17.13
N ILE A 210 11.40 19.05 18.14
CA ILE A 210 10.08 18.43 18.06
C ILE A 210 9.13 19.06 19.10
N ASP A 211 7.85 18.77 18.98
CA ASP A 211 6.87 19.17 19.99
C ASP A 211 7.10 18.48 21.35
N PRO A 212 6.61 19.05 22.45
CA PRO A 212 6.66 18.42 23.76
C PRO A 212 6.06 17.01 23.75
N THR A 213 6.77 16.04 24.32
CA THR A 213 6.31 14.64 24.41
C THR A 213 5.03 14.49 25.24
N SER A 214 4.76 15.43 26.15
CA SER A 214 3.51 15.49 26.92
C SER A 214 2.26 15.62 26.04
N ASN A 215 2.39 16.15 24.82
CA ASN A 215 1.27 16.24 23.88
C ASN A 215 0.80 14.88 23.37
N ILE A 216 1.62 13.83 23.47
CA ILE A 216 1.23 12.46 23.13
C ILE A 216 0.27 11.89 24.17
N GLY A 217 0.34 12.38 25.42
CA GLY A 217 -0.53 11.99 26.51
C GLY A 217 -2.00 12.23 26.17
N GLY A 218 -2.83 11.19 26.30
CA GLY A 218 -4.28 11.27 26.07
C GLY A 218 -4.71 11.12 24.61
N LYS A 219 -3.77 10.96 23.68
CA LYS A 219 -4.09 10.81 22.26
C LYS A 219 -4.28 9.34 21.87
N PRO A 220 -5.36 8.99 21.13
CA PRO A 220 -5.59 7.63 20.67
C PRO A 220 -4.50 7.17 19.70
N ILE A 221 -3.96 5.98 19.96
CA ILE A 221 -2.93 5.32 19.15
C ILE A 221 -3.45 3.93 18.80
N TYR A 222 -3.78 3.71 17.53
CA TYR A 222 -4.07 2.40 17.01
C TYR A 222 -2.81 1.77 16.42
N MET A 223 -2.59 0.49 16.71
CA MET A 223 -1.45 -0.27 16.20
C MET A 223 -1.93 -1.59 15.61
N PHE A 224 -1.31 -2.01 14.51
CA PHE A 224 -1.57 -3.29 13.89
C PHE A 224 -0.26 -4.00 13.51
N SER A 225 -0.15 -5.27 13.88
CA SER A 225 0.90 -6.16 13.40
C SER A 225 0.32 -7.54 13.08
N GLY A 226 0.60 -8.01 11.87
CA GLY A 226 0.25 -9.36 11.47
C GLY A 226 1.14 -10.40 12.12
N THR A 227 0.58 -11.47 12.70
CA THR A 227 1.38 -12.54 13.33
C THR A 227 2.22 -13.33 12.31
N ARG A 228 2.02 -13.10 11.01
CA ARG A 228 2.76 -13.73 9.92
C ARG A 228 3.62 -12.74 9.14
N ASP A 229 3.71 -11.48 9.57
CA ASP A 229 4.52 -10.46 8.90
C ASP A 229 6.01 -10.86 8.91
N THR A 230 6.54 -11.14 7.72
CA THR A 230 7.96 -11.51 7.53
C THR A 230 8.84 -10.34 7.07
N VAL A 231 8.30 -9.13 6.95
CA VAL A 231 9.03 -7.93 6.49
C VAL A 231 9.33 -7.01 7.67
N VAL A 232 8.32 -6.73 8.49
CA VAL A 232 8.45 -6.04 9.77
C VAL A 232 7.86 -6.94 10.84
N SER A 233 8.74 -7.67 11.52
CA SER A 233 8.32 -8.65 12.52
C SER A 233 7.47 -8.02 13.62
N GLN A 234 6.58 -8.82 14.20
CA GLN A 234 5.74 -8.39 15.32
C GLN A 234 6.53 -7.81 16.50
N GLN A 235 7.75 -8.30 16.73
CA GLN A 235 8.63 -7.80 17.78
C GLN A 235 8.93 -6.29 17.63
N VAL A 236 9.03 -5.76 16.41
CA VAL A 236 9.24 -4.32 16.18
C VAL A 236 8.05 -3.51 16.69
N MET A 237 6.83 -3.97 16.40
CA MET A 237 5.61 -3.30 16.82
C MET A 237 5.36 -3.47 18.33
N ASP A 238 5.77 -4.58 18.93
CA ASP A 238 5.76 -4.75 20.40
C ASP A 238 6.72 -3.75 21.08
N GLN A 239 7.89 -3.51 20.47
CA GLN A 239 8.83 -2.49 20.92
C GLN A 239 8.30 -1.06 20.68
N LEU A 240 7.54 -0.82 19.61
CA LEU A 240 6.84 0.45 19.39
C LEU A 240 5.77 0.70 20.45
N GLN A 241 5.03 -0.32 20.87
CA GLN A 241 4.05 -0.20 21.96
C GLN A 241 4.75 0.21 23.25
N THR A 242 5.86 -0.47 23.57
CA THR A 242 6.70 -0.15 24.72
C THR A 242 7.26 1.27 24.64
N TYR A 243 7.67 1.72 23.44
CA TYR A 243 8.11 3.09 23.22
C TYR A 243 7.00 4.10 23.54
N TYR A 244 5.80 3.94 22.98
CA TYR A 244 4.66 4.83 23.24
C TYR A 244 4.23 4.86 24.71
N GLN A 245 4.37 3.75 25.44
CA GLN A 245 4.04 3.66 26.86
C GLN A 245 4.94 4.54 27.75
N ASN A 246 6.05 5.09 27.24
CA ASN A 246 6.82 6.13 27.94
C ASN A 246 6.12 7.49 27.93
N TYR A 247 5.20 7.73 26.98
CA TYR A 247 4.60 9.05 26.73
C TYR A 247 3.06 9.04 26.79
N SER A 248 2.43 7.87 26.79
CA SER A 248 0.97 7.71 26.87
C SER A 248 0.57 6.55 27.76
N SER A 249 -0.62 6.64 28.35
CA SER A 249 -1.21 5.53 29.10
C SER A 249 -1.57 4.38 28.15
N ALA A 250 -1.41 3.14 28.62
CA ALA A 250 -1.84 1.94 27.90
C ALA A 250 -3.33 1.99 27.50
N SER A 251 -4.17 2.73 28.25
CA SER A 251 -5.59 2.91 27.92
C SER A 251 -5.85 3.69 26.63
N ASN A 252 -4.88 4.46 26.13
CA ASN A 252 -4.98 5.19 24.86
C ASN A 252 -4.49 4.35 23.67
N ILE A 253 -3.92 3.16 23.92
CA ILE A 253 -3.30 2.32 22.90
C ILE A 253 -4.16 1.09 22.66
N VAL A 254 -4.62 0.91 21.42
CA VAL A 254 -5.26 -0.33 20.96
C VAL A 254 -4.31 -1.00 19.98
N TYR A 255 -3.88 -2.22 20.29
CA TYR A 255 -2.93 -2.96 19.46
C TYR A 255 -3.52 -4.31 19.04
N ASN A 256 -3.82 -4.45 17.74
CA ASN A 256 -4.17 -5.73 17.16
C ASN A 256 -2.89 -6.44 16.70
N ASN A 257 -2.47 -7.43 17.49
CA ASN A 257 -1.30 -8.27 17.25
C ASN A 257 -1.66 -9.76 17.15
N THR A 258 -2.93 -10.08 16.86
CA THR A 258 -3.42 -11.47 16.82
C THR A 258 -3.89 -11.90 15.44
N THR A 259 -4.06 -10.96 14.52
CA THR A 259 -4.52 -11.24 13.15
C THR A 259 -3.39 -11.90 12.35
N PRO A 260 -3.63 -13.04 11.66
CA PRO A 260 -2.58 -13.79 10.96
C PRO A 260 -2.23 -13.19 9.59
N ALA A 261 -2.05 -11.87 9.54
CA ALA A 261 -1.75 -11.13 8.33
C ALA A 261 -0.28 -11.24 7.93
N GLN A 262 -0.01 -11.21 6.62
CA GLN A 262 1.30 -10.86 6.06
C GLN A 262 1.51 -9.34 6.05
N HIS A 263 2.70 -8.89 5.64
CA HIS A 263 3.03 -7.47 5.55
C HIS A 263 2.14 -6.71 4.57
N SER A 264 1.13 -6.01 5.09
CA SER A 264 0.11 -5.32 4.28
C SER A 264 -0.69 -4.31 5.10
N TRP A 265 -1.30 -3.34 4.40
CA TRP A 265 -2.42 -2.57 4.94
C TRP A 265 -3.65 -3.47 5.00
N ILE A 266 -4.38 -3.44 6.13
CA ILE A 266 -5.53 -4.31 6.33
C ILE A 266 -6.82 -3.54 6.14
N THR A 267 -7.61 -3.95 5.17
CA THR A 267 -8.83 -3.26 4.76
C THR A 267 -9.87 -4.26 4.23
N PRO A 268 -11.18 -4.02 4.45
CA PRO A 268 -12.24 -4.83 3.84
C PRO A 268 -12.23 -4.83 2.30
N ASP A 269 -11.68 -3.79 1.67
CA ASP A 269 -11.78 -3.57 0.22
C ASP A 269 -10.63 -4.23 -0.57
N ALA A 270 -9.68 -4.84 0.13
CA ALA A 270 -8.57 -5.52 -0.51
C ALA A 270 -9.01 -6.83 -1.19
N ALA A 271 -8.48 -7.05 -2.40
CA ALA A 271 -8.73 -8.30 -3.14
C ALA A 271 -7.90 -9.49 -2.61
N SER A 272 -6.71 -9.23 -2.06
CA SER A 272 -5.81 -10.30 -1.60
C SER A 272 -6.21 -10.83 -0.22
N ASP A 273 -6.01 -12.12 0.00
CA ASP A 273 -6.26 -12.75 1.30
C ASP A 273 -5.25 -12.29 2.37
N CYS A 274 -5.60 -12.54 3.63
CA CYS A 274 -4.80 -12.17 4.80
C CYS A 274 -3.34 -12.71 4.78
N GLY A 275 -3.10 -13.86 4.16
CA GLY A 275 -1.79 -14.50 4.13
C GLY A 275 -0.92 -14.07 2.95
N HIS A 276 -1.35 -13.11 2.13
CA HIS A 276 -0.70 -12.75 0.89
C HIS A 276 0.38 -11.67 1.08
N LEU A 277 1.63 -12.03 0.76
CA LEU A 277 2.75 -11.09 0.65
C LEU A 277 3.04 -10.76 -0.82
N GLY A 278 2.72 -9.54 -1.24
CA GLY A 278 2.93 -9.07 -2.61
C GLY A 278 2.09 -7.85 -2.92
N ALA A 279 2.28 -7.27 -4.11
CA ALA A 279 1.48 -6.14 -4.58
C ALA A 279 -0.02 -6.52 -4.60
N PRO A 280 -0.93 -5.62 -4.17
CA PRO A 280 -0.69 -4.21 -3.83
C PRO A 280 -0.27 -3.96 -2.36
N PHE A 281 0.09 -5.01 -1.61
CA PHE A 281 0.35 -4.99 -0.16
C PHE A 281 -0.86 -4.49 0.63
N MET A 282 -2.05 -4.88 0.17
CA MET A 282 -3.35 -4.66 0.82
C MET A 282 -3.97 -6.05 1.03
N ASN A 283 -4.44 -6.37 2.24
CA ASN A 283 -5.05 -7.67 2.53
C ASN A 283 -6.41 -7.51 3.21
N ASN A 284 -7.36 -8.38 2.85
CA ASN A 284 -8.60 -8.54 3.58
C ASN A 284 -8.46 -9.68 4.59
N CYS A 285 -8.44 -9.31 5.86
CA CYS A 285 -8.29 -10.23 6.99
C CYS A 285 -9.59 -10.49 7.76
N GLY A 286 -10.73 -10.04 7.26
CA GLY A 286 -12.01 -10.15 7.98
C GLY A 286 -12.09 -9.27 9.24
N VAL A 287 -11.19 -8.28 9.36
CA VAL A 287 -11.21 -7.24 10.41
C VAL A 287 -11.36 -5.89 9.75
N ASN A 288 -12.03 -4.95 10.44
CA ASN A 288 -12.21 -3.58 9.99
C ASN A 288 -11.34 -2.65 10.85
N ALA A 289 -10.09 -2.50 10.44
CA ALA A 289 -9.13 -1.68 11.16
C ALA A 289 -9.53 -0.20 11.11
N GLU A 290 -10.06 0.24 9.97
CA GLU A 290 -10.54 1.60 9.71
C GLU A 290 -11.65 2.00 10.66
N GLN A 291 -12.65 1.15 10.85
CA GLN A 291 -13.68 1.36 11.86
C GLN A 291 -13.06 1.59 13.24
N THR A 292 -12.10 0.75 13.61
CA THR A 292 -11.50 0.76 14.94
C THR A 292 -10.76 2.06 15.19
N PHE A 293 -9.80 2.42 14.33
CA PHE A 293 -8.99 3.61 14.56
C PHE A 293 -9.77 4.91 14.36
N LEU A 294 -10.68 4.98 13.39
CA LEU A 294 -11.50 6.19 13.19
C LEU A 294 -12.45 6.40 14.37
N THR A 295 -13.03 5.33 14.93
CA THR A 295 -13.85 5.43 16.15
C THR A 295 -13.02 5.91 17.34
N MET A 296 -11.78 5.42 17.48
CA MET A 296 -10.87 5.92 18.52
C MET A 296 -10.57 7.41 18.36
N PHE A 297 -10.39 7.88 17.13
CA PHE A 297 -10.06 9.29 16.85
C PHE A 297 -11.23 10.23 17.03
N TYR A 298 -12.44 9.80 16.64
CA TYR A 298 -13.55 10.72 16.40
C TYR A 298 -14.81 10.38 17.20
N GLY A 299 -14.79 9.30 17.99
CA GLY A 299 -15.91 8.83 18.78
C GLY A 299 -16.98 8.18 17.90
N ASN A 300 -18.24 8.51 18.14
CA ASN A 300 -19.36 7.93 17.39
C ASN A 300 -19.31 8.37 15.92
N LEU A 301 -19.26 7.38 15.03
CA LEU A 301 -19.29 7.58 13.58
C LEU A 301 -20.59 7.08 12.98
N HIS A 302 -21.06 7.72 11.91
CA HIS A 302 -22.04 7.15 11.00
C HIS A 302 -21.44 5.94 10.28
N ALA A 303 -22.29 4.95 9.98
CA ALA A 303 -21.89 3.77 9.25
C ALA A 303 -21.31 4.13 7.86
N PRO A 304 -20.31 3.37 7.38
CA PRO A 304 -19.65 3.68 6.12
C PRO A 304 -20.59 3.46 4.94
N THR A 305 -20.33 4.17 3.84
CA THR A 305 -20.94 3.86 2.54
C THR A 305 -20.19 2.71 1.87
N THR A 306 -20.87 1.92 1.05
CA THR A 306 -20.21 0.92 0.19
C THR A 306 -19.72 1.51 -1.13
N MET A 307 -20.12 2.74 -1.45
CA MET A 307 -19.77 3.44 -2.68
C MET A 307 -19.53 4.93 -2.34
N PRO A 308 -18.29 5.33 -2.04
CA PRO A 308 -17.95 6.72 -1.77
C PRO A 308 -18.38 7.64 -2.93
N GLN A 309 -19.09 8.73 -2.63
CA GLN A 309 -19.62 9.68 -3.63
C GLN A 309 -18.79 10.98 -3.75
N GLY A 310 -17.81 11.16 -2.87
CA GLY A 310 -16.88 12.28 -2.90
C GLY A 310 -15.97 12.29 -4.12
N SER A 311 -15.27 13.40 -4.29
CA SER A 311 -14.34 13.61 -5.41
C SER A 311 -12.91 13.27 -5.02
N TYR A 312 -12.17 12.67 -5.96
CA TYR A 312 -10.73 12.44 -5.83
C TYR A 312 -9.99 13.50 -6.62
N ALA A 313 -9.31 14.41 -5.92
CA ALA A 313 -8.50 15.45 -6.51
C ALA A 313 -7.03 15.02 -6.54
N GLN A 314 -6.42 15.01 -7.72
CA GLN A 314 -4.97 14.88 -7.84
C GLN A 314 -4.35 16.26 -7.67
N ILE A 315 -3.53 16.42 -6.65
CA ILE A 315 -2.98 17.68 -6.18
C ILE A 315 -1.55 17.86 -6.69
N ASN A 316 -1.17 19.09 -7.03
CA ASN A 316 0.22 19.48 -7.30
C ASN A 316 1.04 19.46 -5.99
N GLN A 317 1.65 18.33 -5.67
CA GLN A 317 2.48 18.16 -4.47
C GLN A 317 3.78 18.96 -4.55
N ASN A 318 4.33 19.19 -5.75
CA ASN A 318 5.54 19.99 -5.96
C ASN A 318 5.46 21.36 -5.27
N ALA A 319 4.27 21.99 -5.24
CA ALA A 319 4.05 23.27 -4.59
C ALA A 319 4.41 23.30 -3.08
N PHE A 320 4.52 22.14 -2.44
CA PHE A 320 4.81 21.99 -1.01
C PHE A 320 6.26 21.57 -0.73
N CYS A 321 7.09 21.43 -1.76
CA CYS A 321 8.49 21.09 -1.63
C CYS A 321 9.39 22.28 -2.01
N SER A 322 10.57 22.36 -1.39
CA SER A 322 11.54 23.41 -1.69
C SER A 322 11.86 23.47 -3.18
N GLY A 323 11.85 24.68 -3.75
CA GLY A 323 12.10 24.91 -5.18
C GLY A 323 11.04 24.32 -6.12
N ASN A 324 9.83 24.02 -5.62
CA ASN A 324 8.78 23.33 -6.36
C ASN A 324 9.21 21.96 -6.91
N ASN A 325 10.06 21.24 -6.16
CA ASN A 325 10.67 20.00 -6.63
C ASN A 325 10.65 18.91 -5.53
N CYS A 326 9.56 18.16 -5.46
CA CYS A 326 9.43 17.04 -4.52
C CYS A 326 10.32 15.85 -4.86
N ALA A 327 10.72 15.68 -6.13
CA ALA A 327 11.61 14.60 -6.52
C ALA A 327 12.98 14.71 -5.82
N ALA A 328 13.42 15.92 -5.45
CA ALA A 328 14.65 16.14 -4.68
C ALA A 328 14.64 15.47 -3.29
N ILE A 329 13.46 15.16 -2.75
CA ILE A 329 13.26 14.50 -1.45
C ILE A 329 12.53 13.17 -1.61
N SER A 330 12.59 12.56 -2.79
CA SER A 330 11.95 11.27 -3.11
C SER A 330 10.42 11.27 -2.93
N MET A 331 9.78 12.43 -3.13
CA MET A 331 8.31 12.57 -3.16
C MET A 331 7.83 12.79 -4.59
N ASP A 332 6.64 12.29 -4.93
CA ASP A 332 6.04 12.49 -6.26
C ASP A 332 5.79 13.98 -6.51
N SER A 333 5.68 14.36 -7.78
CA SER A 333 5.14 15.66 -8.18
C SER A 333 3.67 15.86 -7.76
N THR A 334 2.93 14.78 -7.48
CA THR A 334 1.50 14.80 -7.20
C THR A 334 1.12 14.08 -5.89
N ALA A 335 -0.02 14.47 -5.31
CA ALA A 335 -0.65 13.80 -4.18
C ALA A 335 -2.13 13.58 -4.50
N TRP A 336 -2.85 12.88 -3.62
CA TRP A 336 -4.31 12.76 -3.74
C TRP A 336 -5.02 13.34 -2.53
N LEU A 337 -6.20 13.91 -2.76
CA LEU A 337 -7.13 14.31 -1.73
C LEU A 337 -8.51 13.73 -2.05
N TYR A 338 -9.06 12.94 -1.13
CA TYR A 338 -10.47 12.57 -1.15
C TYR A 338 -11.29 13.65 -0.44
N VAL A 339 -12.30 14.17 -1.14
CA VAL A 339 -13.18 15.25 -0.68
C VAL A 339 -14.62 14.77 -0.66
N PRO A 340 -15.16 14.42 0.51
CA PRO A 340 -16.59 14.19 0.68
C PRO A 340 -17.43 15.40 0.25
N GLY A 341 -18.61 15.17 -0.34
CA GLY A 341 -19.46 16.25 -0.87
C GLY A 341 -19.93 17.28 0.17
N ASN A 342 -20.02 16.87 1.44
CA ASN A 342 -20.34 17.71 2.60
C ASN A 342 -19.22 18.71 2.98
N CYS A 343 -17.95 18.42 2.67
CA CYS A 343 -16.82 19.28 3.02
C CYS A 343 -16.75 20.60 2.23
N ALA A 344 -17.64 20.80 1.25
CA ALA A 344 -17.80 22.10 0.59
C ALA A 344 -18.57 23.12 1.44
N THR A 345 -19.33 22.68 2.45
CA THR A 345 -20.25 23.54 3.23
C THR A 345 -20.16 23.35 4.74
N GLN A 346 -19.46 22.31 5.21
CA GLN A 346 -19.31 21.98 6.62
C GLN A 346 -17.84 21.92 7.01
N SER A 347 -17.55 22.15 8.29
CA SER A 347 -16.20 21.91 8.83
C SER A 347 -15.92 20.40 8.82
N CYS A 348 -14.78 20.03 8.24
CA CYS A 348 -14.34 18.66 8.13
C CYS A 348 -13.09 18.38 8.96
N LYS A 349 -12.86 17.12 9.28
CA LYS A 349 -11.63 16.61 9.90
C LYS A 349 -10.66 16.19 8.80
N VAL A 350 -9.43 15.83 9.15
CA VAL A 350 -8.42 15.37 8.16
C VAL A 350 -7.77 14.09 8.63
N VAL A 351 -7.70 13.08 7.76
CA VAL A 351 -6.82 11.92 7.91
C VAL A 351 -5.70 12.04 6.88
N VAL A 352 -4.44 12.02 7.33
CA VAL A 352 -3.27 11.89 6.47
C VAL A 352 -2.94 10.39 6.34
N ALA A 353 -3.16 9.80 5.18
CA ALA A 353 -2.98 8.37 4.93
C ALA A 353 -1.71 8.12 4.10
N LEU A 354 -0.74 7.40 4.68
CA LEU A 354 0.61 7.21 4.15
C LEU A 354 0.82 5.76 3.70
N HIS A 355 1.00 5.59 2.40
CA HIS A 355 1.30 4.29 1.80
C HIS A 355 2.68 3.76 2.24
N GLY A 356 2.91 2.46 2.12
CA GLY A 356 4.21 1.83 2.38
C GLY A 356 5.16 1.85 1.19
N CYS A 357 6.31 1.18 1.33
CA CYS A 357 7.22 0.97 0.21
C CYS A 357 6.50 0.17 -0.90
N LYS A 358 6.78 0.46 -2.17
CA LYS A 358 6.11 -0.16 -3.33
C LYS A 358 4.58 -0.01 -3.37
N GLN A 359 4.01 0.94 -2.61
CA GLN A 359 2.57 1.24 -2.61
C GLN A 359 2.24 2.65 -3.10
N GLY A 360 3.25 3.44 -3.46
CA GLY A 360 3.03 4.72 -4.12
C GLY A 360 2.38 4.53 -5.49
N GLN A 361 1.81 5.62 -6.02
CA GLN A 361 1.07 5.57 -7.28
C GLN A 361 1.85 5.09 -8.49
N THR A 362 3.18 5.19 -8.46
CA THR A 362 4.07 4.65 -9.49
C THR A 362 4.14 3.12 -9.50
N TYR A 363 3.74 2.46 -8.41
CA TYR A 363 3.77 1.00 -8.27
C TYR A 363 2.38 0.37 -8.42
N ILE A 364 1.36 0.94 -7.76
CA ILE A 364 0.03 0.32 -7.67
C ILE A 364 -1.10 1.25 -8.13
N GLY A 365 -0.77 2.32 -8.87
CA GLY A 365 -1.73 3.32 -9.28
C GLY A 365 -2.44 3.94 -8.07
N ASN A 366 -3.75 4.14 -8.16
CA ASN A 366 -4.54 4.70 -7.07
C ASN A 366 -5.10 3.62 -6.10
N THR A 367 -4.58 2.39 -6.13
CA THR A 367 -5.13 1.29 -5.31
C THR A 367 -5.14 1.63 -3.83
N PHE A 368 -4.06 2.18 -3.26
CA PHE A 368 -4.05 2.60 -1.85
C PHE A 368 -5.05 3.74 -1.59
N VAL A 369 -5.15 4.70 -2.51
CA VAL A 369 -6.09 5.83 -2.40
C VAL A 369 -7.53 5.35 -2.41
N GLN A 370 -7.87 4.32 -3.20
CA GLN A 370 -9.24 3.86 -3.38
C GLN A 370 -9.65 2.74 -2.43
N GLN A 371 -8.72 1.87 -2.03
CA GLN A 371 -9.03 0.63 -1.32
C GLN A 371 -8.52 0.60 0.12
N ALA A 372 -7.95 1.68 0.65
CA ALA A 372 -7.55 1.74 2.07
C ALA A 372 -8.73 1.63 3.05
N GLY A 373 -10.00 1.65 2.59
CA GLY A 373 -11.19 1.55 3.43
C GLY A 373 -11.52 2.82 4.22
N ILE A 374 -10.71 3.88 4.07
CA ILE A 374 -10.88 5.13 4.83
C ILE A 374 -11.97 6.00 4.19
N ASN A 375 -12.10 6.00 2.86
CA ASN A 375 -13.00 6.91 2.14
C ASN A 375 -14.47 6.61 2.43
N GLU A 376 -14.79 5.33 2.60
CA GLU A 376 -16.10 4.78 2.92
C GLU A 376 -16.65 5.35 4.23
N TRP A 377 -15.78 5.48 5.23
CA TRP A 377 -16.08 6.17 6.47
C TRP A 377 -16.04 7.69 6.29
N ALA A 378 -15.07 8.19 5.54
CA ALA A 378 -14.85 9.62 5.37
C ALA A 378 -16.05 10.33 4.73
N ASP A 379 -16.68 9.69 3.73
CA ASP A 379 -17.81 10.21 2.97
C ASP A 379 -19.04 10.47 3.84
N THR A 380 -19.23 9.65 4.88
CA THR A 380 -20.38 9.72 5.78
C THR A 380 -20.10 10.50 7.06
N ASN A 381 -18.86 10.95 7.28
CA ASN A 381 -18.41 11.50 8.57
C ASN A 381 -17.67 12.85 8.50
N ASN A 382 -17.76 13.60 7.39
CA ASN A 382 -17.09 14.89 7.21
C ASN A 382 -15.56 14.78 7.40
N ILE A 383 -14.90 13.83 6.73
CA ILE A 383 -13.45 13.62 6.86
C ILE A 383 -12.80 13.80 5.48
N LEU A 384 -11.86 14.72 5.36
CA LEU A 384 -10.96 14.79 4.21
C LEU A 384 -9.86 13.75 4.37
N VAL A 385 -9.47 13.08 3.29
CA VAL A 385 -8.36 12.12 3.33
C VAL A 385 -7.26 12.57 2.39
N LEU A 386 -6.14 13.02 2.96
CA LEU A 386 -4.94 13.40 2.23
C LEU A 386 -4.05 12.16 2.07
N TYR A 387 -3.63 11.89 0.84
CA TYR A 387 -2.72 10.81 0.47
C TYR A 387 -1.46 11.37 -0.19
N PRO A 388 -0.49 11.85 0.59
CA PRO A 388 0.82 12.24 0.07
C PRO A 388 1.48 11.05 -0.66
N GLN A 389 2.32 11.31 -1.66
CA GLN A 389 2.97 10.26 -2.45
C GLN A 389 4.49 10.35 -2.37
N ALA A 390 5.13 9.25 -2.00
CA ALA A 390 6.56 9.03 -2.16
C ALA A 390 6.85 8.30 -3.49
N ILE A 391 8.04 8.50 -4.06
CA ILE A 391 8.50 7.84 -5.29
C ILE A 391 9.86 7.20 -5.08
N ALA A 392 10.17 6.19 -5.90
CA ALA A 392 11.50 5.64 -5.93
C ALA A 392 12.51 6.65 -6.51
N SER A 393 13.68 6.69 -5.91
CA SER A 393 14.83 7.46 -6.37
C SER A 393 16.02 6.51 -6.56
N PRO A 394 16.49 6.31 -7.81
CA PRO A 394 17.62 5.42 -8.10
C PRO A 394 18.97 6.06 -7.80
N ALA A 395 19.02 7.40 -7.70
CA ALA A 395 20.21 8.19 -7.39
C ALA A 395 20.07 8.82 -6.00
N GLN A 396 21.00 9.69 -5.60
CA GLN A 396 20.88 10.40 -4.32
C GLN A 396 19.70 11.40 -4.36
N PRO A 397 18.80 11.41 -3.35
CA PRO A 397 18.80 10.51 -2.21
C PRO A 397 18.31 9.11 -2.57
N ARG A 398 19.07 8.06 -2.22
CA ARG A 398 18.80 6.69 -2.70
C ARG A 398 17.62 6.06 -1.94
N ASN A 399 16.51 5.84 -2.65
CA ASN A 399 15.29 5.23 -2.14
C ASN A 399 14.67 4.34 -3.24
N PRO A 400 15.20 3.13 -3.47
CA PRO A 400 14.84 2.33 -4.65
C PRO A 400 13.40 1.79 -4.63
N GLU A 401 12.73 1.82 -3.47
CA GLU A 401 11.41 1.20 -3.29
C GLU A 401 10.30 2.21 -3.04
N GLY A 402 10.59 3.52 -3.17
CA GLY A 402 9.62 4.58 -2.95
C GLY A 402 9.04 4.58 -1.54
N CYS A 403 9.87 4.29 -0.55
CA CYS A 403 9.51 4.37 0.86
C CYS A 403 9.43 5.84 1.32
N TRP A 404 8.81 6.08 2.47
CA TRP A 404 9.01 7.32 3.22
C TRP A 404 10.37 7.33 3.93
N ASP A 405 10.89 8.52 4.25
CA ASP A 405 12.20 8.68 4.89
C ASP A 405 12.14 8.37 6.38
N TRP A 406 12.39 7.10 6.70
CA TRP A 406 12.60 6.60 8.06
C TRP A 406 14.07 6.28 8.36
N TRP A 407 14.97 6.50 7.40
CA TRP A 407 16.40 6.15 7.54
C TRP A 407 17.40 7.26 7.24
N GLY A 408 16.92 8.48 7.03
CA GLY A 408 17.77 9.67 6.85
C GLY A 408 18.28 9.88 5.44
N TYR A 409 17.62 9.33 4.40
CA TYR A 409 18.10 9.53 3.03
C TYR A 409 17.94 10.98 2.56
N THR A 410 17.03 11.76 3.15
CA THR A 410 16.89 13.20 2.87
C THR A 410 17.75 14.08 3.80
N GLY A 411 18.54 13.47 4.69
CA GLY A 411 19.45 14.13 5.62
C GLY A 411 19.19 13.75 7.08
N ALA A 412 20.11 14.12 7.97
CA ALA A 412 20.08 13.76 9.40
C ALA A 412 18.86 14.31 10.16
N ASN A 413 18.16 15.29 9.60
CA ASN A 413 16.98 15.89 10.21
C ASN A 413 15.68 15.10 9.95
N TYR A 414 15.73 13.93 9.31
CA TYR A 414 14.55 13.17 8.86
C TYR A 414 13.51 12.85 9.94
N ALA A 415 13.91 12.84 11.22
CA ALA A 415 13.02 12.64 12.36
C ALA A 415 12.51 13.96 12.99
N LEU A 416 13.13 15.11 12.70
CA LEU A 416 12.80 16.41 13.32
C LEU A 416 11.67 17.12 12.58
N LYS A 417 11.05 18.15 13.18
CA LYS A 417 10.05 18.99 12.47
C LYS A 417 10.55 19.54 11.13
N SER A 418 11.85 19.80 11.03
CA SER A 418 12.52 20.30 9.82
C SER A 418 12.80 19.22 8.77
N ALA A 419 12.38 17.97 9.00
CA ALA A 419 12.50 16.89 8.02
C ALA A 419 11.82 17.30 6.70
N PRO A 420 12.50 17.17 5.54
CA PRO A 420 11.95 17.67 4.28
C PRO A 420 10.61 17.05 3.91
N GLN A 421 10.44 15.74 4.08
CA GLN A 421 9.17 15.07 3.78
C GLN A 421 8.05 15.46 4.75
N MET A 422 8.33 15.51 6.06
CA MET A 422 7.31 15.95 7.04
C MET A 422 6.92 17.40 6.84
N THR A 423 7.86 18.28 6.49
CA THR A 423 7.57 19.69 6.19
C THR A 423 6.61 19.81 5.01
N ALA A 424 6.82 19.04 3.93
CA ALA A 424 5.93 19.03 2.78
C ALA A 424 4.52 18.52 3.15
N ILE A 425 4.43 17.43 3.92
CA ILE A 425 3.16 16.88 4.39
C ILE A 425 2.42 17.88 5.28
N MET A 426 3.11 18.49 6.26
CA MET A 426 2.52 19.47 7.16
C MET A 426 2.09 20.73 6.41
N ALA A 427 2.82 21.17 5.38
CA ALA A 427 2.40 22.29 4.55
C ALA A 427 1.09 22.00 3.79
N MET A 428 0.90 20.76 3.30
CA MET A 428 -0.38 20.33 2.74
C MET A 428 -1.51 20.31 3.78
N VAL A 429 -1.23 19.79 4.99
CA VAL A 429 -2.20 19.83 6.11
C VAL A 429 -2.59 21.27 6.44
N HIS A 430 -1.61 22.16 6.59
CA HIS A 430 -1.85 23.57 6.87
C HIS A 430 -2.71 24.23 5.79
N GLN A 431 -2.44 23.96 4.52
CA GLN A 431 -3.26 24.44 3.41
C GLN A 431 -4.71 23.95 3.53
N ILE A 432 -4.94 22.66 3.81
CA ILE A 432 -6.30 22.11 3.98
C ILE A 432 -7.05 22.76 5.15
N THR A 433 -6.36 22.99 6.27
CA THR A 433 -6.94 23.59 7.48
C THR A 433 -7.04 25.11 7.44
N ALA A 434 -6.45 25.77 6.44
CA ALA A 434 -6.52 27.21 6.30
C ALA A 434 -7.96 27.68 6.00
N ALA A 435 -8.23 28.94 6.33
CA ALA A 435 -9.44 29.61 5.86
C ALA A 435 -9.38 29.80 4.32
N PRO A 436 -10.51 29.61 3.60
CA PRO A 436 -10.57 29.62 2.14
C PRO A 436 -10.31 30.98 1.50
#